data_AF-A0A662YJF1-F1
#
_entry.id   AF-A0A662YJF1-F1
#
_cell.length_a   1.000
_cell.length_b   1.000
_cell.length_c   1.000
_cell.angle_alpha   90.00
_cell.angle_beta   90.00
_cell.angle_gamma   90.00
#
_symmetry.space_group_name_H-M   'P 1'
#
loop_
_entity.id
_entity.type
_entity.pdbx_description
1 polymer ?
#
loop_
_entity_poly.entity_id
_entity_poly.type
_entity_poly.pdbx_seq_one_letter_code
_entity_poly.pdbx_strand_id
1 'polypeptide(L)'
;MADKRSVVVKRGVLVGIALAAYVAWSLGVWGGIAVRLGILPRLRPVLLLAGDSLTEKGTDPKRVGWVTLLQHRYARSADVMPRGLSGYNTKYVLALWCVSVVASGVLTLLHGLLSVSRWFLEFAMPVIQREIASGAYSPAFITVWLGANDAALPEGSNAEQHVPIEMYRENLVKIVHSFQESAPNARILLITPSHVDDAIREKRARKAKGPKKGLVDRTNAATGQYAHACVETAGHLGIPVLDLYSYFNDNVAKWKRNSILEDGLHFNAKGNTMVDNQLKAKIEAEFPDLVHRLKSWQLPDFSVMFYADSKPPKARRPTLLLLGDSITQDGTNPLIGGWICLLQHRYNRSADVVPRGFCGYNTKYFVQHVLPGLKRDLASWLAVPTLIVTLWLGANDSALLSGHEGVLHVPLDEYRTNLREIVGAIREKAPTASILLITPPAINDPVRLDLSPIGKLDRSNAESAEYGRVCIEEAATLGVSVLNMHQVFNALPAQERAACQHDGLHLTTKGNALVADEVGAAIEREFPALMKQLDTWEHPDFLDLMAADAAKQ
;
A
#
# COMPACT_ATOMS: atom_id res chain seq x y z
N MET A 1 -4.23 51.57 48.92
CA MET A 1 -5.46 50.97 48.34
C MET A 1 -5.29 50.38 46.93
N ALA A 2 -4.17 50.59 46.21
CA ALA A 2 -4.00 50.11 44.84
C ALA A 2 -3.77 48.59 44.70
N ASP A 3 -3.32 47.90 45.75
CA ASP A 3 -2.88 46.50 45.65
C ASP A 3 -4.03 45.47 45.76
N LYS A 4 -5.08 45.78 46.55
CA LYS A 4 -6.24 44.87 46.71
C LYS A 4 -7.07 44.72 45.44
N ARG A 5 -7.20 45.77 44.62
CA ARG A 5 -7.95 45.69 43.34
C ARG A 5 -7.23 44.80 42.32
N SER A 6 -5.91 44.86 42.25
CA SER A 6 -5.08 44.01 41.38
C SER A 6 -5.25 42.52 41.70
N VAL A 7 -5.25 42.17 42.99
CA VAL A 7 -5.42 40.77 43.43
C VAL A 7 -6.82 40.25 43.15
N VAL A 8 -7.86 41.06 43.35
CA VAL A 8 -9.26 40.66 43.07
C VAL A 8 -9.49 40.46 41.57
N VAL A 9 -8.94 41.32 40.72
CA VAL A 9 -9.02 41.18 39.26
C VAL A 9 -8.28 39.92 38.79
N LYS A 10 -7.06 39.66 39.30
CA LYS A 10 -6.31 38.45 38.97
C LYS A 10 -7.03 37.17 39.39
N ARG A 11 -7.67 37.16 40.58
CA ARG A 11 -8.49 36.04 41.05
C ARG A 11 -9.74 35.83 40.20
N GLY A 12 -10.43 36.90 39.80
CA GLY A 12 -11.59 36.83 38.91
C GLY A 12 -11.27 36.24 37.54
N VAL A 13 -10.12 36.63 36.96
CA VAL A 13 -9.64 36.06 35.68
C VAL A 13 -9.29 34.58 35.83
N LEU A 14 -8.61 34.18 36.91
CA LEU A 14 -8.28 32.78 37.18
C LEU A 14 -9.53 31.90 37.36
N VAL A 15 -10.54 32.39 38.07
CA VAL A 15 -11.82 31.68 38.23
C VAL A 15 -12.57 31.57 36.90
N GLY A 16 -12.56 32.63 36.08
CA GLY A 16 -13.14 32.59 34.74
C GLY A 16 -12.48 31.58 33.81
N ILE A 17 -11.13 31.51 33.82
CA ILE A 17 -10.37 30.53 33.04
C ILE A 17 -10.64 29.11 33.55
N ALA A 18 -10.66 28.89 34.87
CA ALA A 18 -10.94 27.59 35.45
C ALA A 18 -12.37 27.10 35.12
N LEU A 19 -13.36 28.01 35.13
CA LEU A 19 -14.72 27.69 34.77
C LEU A 19 -14.86 27.37 33.27
N ALA A 20 -14.21 28.14 32.39
CA ALA A 20 -14.17 27.87 30.96
C ALA A 20 -13.47 26.53 30.65
N ALA A 21 -12.38 26.24 31.36
CA ALA A 21 -11.68 24.96 31.30
C ALA A 21 -12.59 23.81 31.75
N TYR A 22 -13.28 23.94 32.88
CA TYR A 22 -14.22 22.94 33.37
C TYR A 22 -15.39 22.70 32.40
N VAL A 23 -15.98 23.77 31.86
CA VAL A 23 -17.08 23.69 30.88
C VAL A 23 -16.62 22.99 29.60
N ALA A 24 -15.46 23.37 29.06
CA ALA A 24 -14.89 22.69 27.91
C ALA A 24 -14.64 21.19 28.21
N TRP A 25 -14.30 20.83 29.46
CA TRP A 25 -14.00 19.46 29.89
C TRP A 25 -15.27 18.64 29.98
N SER A 26 -16.31 19.19 30.60
CA SER A 26 -17.64 18.59 30.66
C SER A 26 -18.31 18.41 29.29
N LEU A 27 -17.95 19.23 28.30
CA LEU A 27 -18.50 19.19 26.95
C LEU A 27 -17.65 18.36 25.96
N GLY A 28 -16.57 17.71 26.41
CA GLY A 28 -15.71 16.89 25.56
C GLY A 28 -14.88 17.68 24.51
N VAL A 29 -14.91 19.02 24.56
CA VAL A 29 -14.24 19.90 23.60
C VAL A 29 -12.72 19.90 23.82
N TRP A 30 -12.24 19.50 25.01
CA TRP A 30 -10.80 19.39 25.31
C TRP A 30 -10.06 18.45 24.40
N GLY A 31 -10.66 17.35 23.92
CA GLY A 31 -9.96 16.44 23.02
C GLY A 31 -9.54 17.14 21.73
N GLY A 32 -10.45 17.91 21.12
CA GLY A 32 -10.17 18.69 19.92
C GLY A 32 -9.22 19.86 20.15
N ILE A 33 -9.34 20.55 21.30
CA ILE A 33 -8.46 21.67 21.68
C ILE A 33 -7.04 21.15 22.00
N ALA A 34 -6.91 20.07 22.77
CA ALA A 34 -5.63 19.46 23.12
C ALA A 34 -4.89 18.90 21.91
N VAL A 35 -5.59 18.31 20.93
CA VAL A 35 -4.97 17.90 19.65
C VAL A 35 -4.56 19.12 18.82
N ARG A 36 -5.35 20.20 18.78
CA ARG A 36 -4.98 21.45 18.07
C ARG A 36 -3.82 22.19 18.73
N LEU A 37 -3.69 22.07 20.05
CA LEU A 37 -2.61 22.67 20.84
C LEU A 37 -1.38 21.74 20.98
N GLY A 38 -1.40 20.54 20.37
CA GLY A 38 -0.27 19.60 20.41
C GLY A 38 -0.04 18.88 21.74
N ILE A 39 -1.01 18.94 22.66
CA ILE A 39 -0.95 18.35 24.01
C ILE A 39 -1.25 16.84 23.98
N LEU A 40 -2.06 16.37 23.01
CA LEU A 40 -2.35 14.95 22.80
C LEU A 40 -1.97 14.53 21.37
N PRO A 41 -1.37 13.33 21.18
CA PRO A 41 -1.00 12.84 19.86
C PRO A 41 -2.24 12.60 19.00
N ARG A 42 -2.18 13.00 17.72
CA ARG A 42 -3.25 12.78 16.74
C ARG A 42 -3.30 11.29 16.40
N LEU A 43 -4.24 10.53 16.97
CA LEU A 43 -4.36 9.08 16.73
C LEU A 43 -4.67 8.76 15.26
N ARG A 44 -4.15 7.62 14.80
CA ARG A 44 -4.30 7.10 13.45
C ARG A 44 -5.80 6.87 13.21
N PRO A 45 -6.41 7.38 12.13
CA PRO A 45 -7.75 6.96 11.75
C PRO A 45 -7.77 5.44 11.60
N VAL A 46 -8.79 4.80 12.17
CA VAL A 46 -9.03 3.36 12.01
C VAL A 46 -10.12 3.15 10.95
N LEU A 47 -9.83 2.35 9.94
CA LEU A 47 -10.79 1.87 8.94
C LEU A 47 -11.23 0.47 9.35
N LEU A 48 -12.42 0.36 9.93
CA LEU A 48 -13.02 -0.91 10.29
C LEU A 48 -13.78 -1.49 9.09
N LEU A 49 -13.38 -2.66 8.61
CA LEU A 49 -13.99 -3.26 7.42
C LEU A 49 -14.81 -4.48 7.83
N ALA A 50 -16.12 -4.30 8.03
CA ALA A 50 -17.04 -5.36 8.42
C ALA A 50 -17.68 -6.00 7.19
N GLY A 51 -17.71 -7.34 7.14
CA GLY A 51 -18.38 -8.03 6.05
C GLY A 51 -18.22 -9.54 6.08
N ASP A 52 -18.53 -10.18 4.95
CA ASP A 52 -18.47 -11.64 4.79
C ASP A 52 -17.15 -12.13 4.19
N SER A 53 -17.19 -13.25 3.45
CA SER A 53 -16.04 -13.83 2.76
C SER A 53 -15.41 -12.91 1.72
N LEU A 54 -16.13 -11.95 1.14
CA LEU A 54 -15.56 -10.94 0.24
C LEU A 54 -14.62 -9.98 0.98
N THR A 55 -14.91 -9.70 2.25
CA THR A 55 -14.03 -8.91 3.12
C THR A 55 -12.89 -9.77 3.66
N GLU A 56 -13.17 -11.01 4.09
CA GLU A 56 -12.15 -11.94 4.60
C GLU A 56 -11.10 -12.26 3.53
N LYS A 57 -11.52 -12.70 2.33
CA LYS A 57 -10.59 -12.98 1.24
C LYS A 57 -9.94 -11.71 0.68
N GLY A 58 -10.53 -10.54 0.93
CA GLY A 58 -9.94 -9.25 0.63
C GLY A 58 -8.63 -9.00 1.38
N THR A 59 -8.33 -9.76 2.45
CA THR A 59 -7.06 -9.69 3.18
C THR A 59 -5.98 -10.60 2.61
N ASP A 60 -6.25 -11.37 1.55
CA ASP A 60 -5.28 -12.30 0.98
C ASP A 60 -4.35 -11.60 -0.03
N PRO A 61 -3.04 -11.48 0.26
CA PRO A 61 -2.09 -10.87 -0.66
C PRO A 61 -1.91 -11.67 -1.96
N LYS A 62 -2.12 -12.99 -1.95
CA LYS A 62 -2.05 -13.82 -3.18
C LYS A 62 -3.14 -13.46 -4.18
N ARG A 63 -4.22 -12.86 -3.70
CA ARG A 63 -5.37 -12.40 -4.49
C ARG A 63 -5.34 -10.90 -4.74
N VAL A 64 -4.25 -10.20 -4.39
CA VAL A 64 -4.18 -8.74 -4.45
C VAL A 64 -5.43 -8.14 -3.80
N GLY A 65 -5.80 -8.68 -2.64
CA GLY A 65 -7.10 -8.43 -2.02
C GLY A 65 -7.33 -6.94 -1.75
N TRP A 66 -8.56 -6.46 -1.92
CA TRP A 66 -8.85 -5.03 -1.80
C TRP A 66 -8.51 -4.46 -0.41
N VAL A 67 -8.59 -5.28 0.65
CA VAL A 67 -8.15 -4.89 2.00
C VAL A 67 -6.63 -4.74 2.05
N THR A 68 -5.87 -5.64 1.40
CA THR A 68 -4.40 -5.53 1.32
C THR A 68 -3.96 -4.28 0.55
N LEU A 69 -4.71 -3.90 -0.49
CA LEU A 69 -4.47 -2.66 -1.23
C LEU A 69 -4.71 -1.42 -0.37
N LEU A 70 -5.74 -1.42 0.48
CA LEU A 70 -5.96 -0.36 1.46
C LEU A 70 -4.87 -0.32 2.54
N GLN A 71 -4.47 -1.47 3.06
CA GLN A 71 -3.36 -1.59 4.03
C GLN A 71 -2.06 -1.03 3.46
N HIS A 72 -1.74 -1.37 2.22
CA HIS A 72 -0.58 -0.81 1.51
C HIS A 72 -0.71 0.70 1.30
N ARG A 73 -1.86 1.17 0.81
CA ARG A 73 -2.11 2.60 0.51
C ARG A 73 -2.00 3.49 1.75
N TYR A 74 -2.47 3.01 2.90
CA TYR A 74 -2.56 3.81 4.13
C TYR A 74 -1.60 3.37 5.22
N ALA A 75 -0.56 2.58 4.91
CA ALA A 75 0.38 2.00 5.87
C ALA A 75 0.99 3.01 6.88
N ARG A 76 1.03 4.30 6.53
CA ARG A 76 1.60 5.38 7.35
C ARG A 76 0.60 6.43 7.86
N SER A 77 -0.67 6.29 7.47
CA SER A 77 -1.71 7.29 7.76
C SER A 77 -2.94 6.71 8.42
N ALA A 78 -3.19 5.41 8.34
CA ALA A 78 -4.36 4.79 8.94
C ALA A 78 -4.11 3.32 9.31
N ASP A 79 -4.84 2.84 10.30
CA ASP A 79 -4.88 1.41 10.61
C ASP A 79 -6.11 0.79 9.93
N VAL A 80 -5.91 -0.28 9.17
CA VAL A 80 -6.98 -0.98 8.47
C VAL A 80 -7.28 -2.29 9.19
N MET A 81 -8.48 -2.38 9.77
CA MET A 81 -8.91 -3.48 10.63
C MET A 81 -10.05 -4.28 9.97
N PRO A 82 -9.73 -5.38 9.27
CA PRO A 82 -10.76 -6.26 8.73
C PRO A 82 -11.48 -7.04 9.84
N ARG A 83 -12.79 -7.17 9.69
CA ARG A 83 -13.71 -8.08 10.38
C ARG A 83 -14.55 -8.81 9.33
N GLY A 84 -13.85 -9.44 8.38
CA GLY A 84 -14.45 -10.29 7.37
C GLY A 84 -14.71 -11.69 7.92
N LEU A 85 -15.93 -12.19 7.74
CA LEU A 85 -16.37 -13.43 8.36
C LEU A 85 -17.03 -14.34 7.32
N SER A 86 -16.27 -15.27 6.78
CA SER A 86 -16.71 -16.17 5.73
C SER A 86 -17.94 -16.98 6.14
N GLY A 87 -18.93 -16.98 5.24
CA GLY A 87 -20.21 -17.67 5.42
C GLY A 87 -21.25 -16.90 6.23
N TYR A 88 -20.92 -15.74 6.82
CA TYR A 88 -21.87 -14.94 7.58
C TYR A 88 -22.87 -14.21 6.68
N ASN A 89 -24.11 -14.15 7.12
CA ASN A 89 -25.18 -13.34 6.55
C ASN A 89 -25.69 -12.31 7.58
N THR A 90 -26.69 -11.52 7.23
CA THR A 90 -27.25 -10.52 8.14
C THR A 90 -28.18 -11.10 9.22
N LYS A 91 -28.72 -12.34 9.08
CA LYS A 91 -29.53 -13.09 10.07
C LYS A 91 -29.79 -14.57 9.71
N TYR A 92 -30.14 -15.39 10.70
CA TYR A 92 -30.67 -16.75 10.54
C TYR A 92 -32.10 -16.83 9.96
N VAL A 93 -32.38 -17.87 9.16
CA VAL A 93 -33.74 -18.40 8.90
C VAL A 93 -33.91 -19.69 9.71
N LEU A 94 -34.81 -19.66 10.71
CA LEU A 94 -35.35 -20.87 11.36
C LEU A 94 -36.04 -21.72 10.29
N ALA A 95 -35.45 -22.86 9.93
CA ALA A 95 -36.22 -23.94 9.36
C ALA A 95 -37.12 -24.50 10.49
N LEU A 96 -38.42 -24.21 10.40
CA LEU A 96 -39.47 -24.71 11.29
C LEU A 96 -39.33 -26.22 11.53
N TRP A 97 -39.35 -26.64 12.80
CA TRP A 97 -39.79 -27.99 13.16
C TRP A 97 -41.04 -27.89 14.03
N CYS A 98 -42.11 -28.53 13.56
CA CYS A 98 -43.28 -28.87 14.37
C CYS A 98 -42.86 -29.84 15.48
N VAL A 99 -43.07 -29.46 16.74
CA VAL A 99 -43.12 -30.46 17.81
C VAL A 99 -44.56 -30.94 17.91
N SER A 100 -44.85 -32.09 17.29
CA SER A 100 -46.07 -32.83 17.61
C SER A 100 -45.90 -33.45 19.00
N VAL A 101 -46.65 -32.93 19.96
CA VAL A 101 -46.91 -33.65 21.21
C VAL A 101 -47.95 -34.71 20.90
N VAL A 102 -47.57 -35.98 20.93
CA VAL A 102 -48.54 -37.08 21.10
C VAL A 102 -48.06 -37.98 22.22
N ALA A 103 -48.94 -38.09 23.21
CA ALA A 103 -48.83 -38.98 24.35
C ALA A 103 -48.73 -40.44 23.91
N SER A 104 -48.01 -41.21 24.72
CA SER A 104 -48.03 -42.68 24.76
C SER A 104 -47.38 -43.41 23.58
N GLY A 105 -46.05 -43.52 23.66
CA GLY A 105 -45.38 -44.80 23.46
C GLY A 105 -45.17 -45.29 22.03
N VAL A 106 -44.36 -44.60 21.22
CA VAL A 106 -43.47 -45.21 20.21
C VAL A 106 -42.22 -44.32 20.09
N LEU A 107 -41.04 -44.93 20.19
CA LEU A 107 -39.73 -44.28 20.09
C LEU A 107 -39.45 -43.85 18.64
N THR A 108 -39.30 -42.55 18.38
CA THR A 108 -38.83 -42.05 17.08
C THR A 108 -37.57 -41.22 17.27
N LEU A 109 -36.48 -41.60 16.58
CA LEU A 109 -35.14 -41.03 16.68
C LEU A 109 -35.12 -39.51 16.40
N LEU A 110 -34.59 -38.75 17.36
CA LEU A 110 -34.13 -37.37 17.17
C LEU A 110 -32.81 -37.38 16.38
N HIS A 111 -32.85 -37.03 15.10
CA HIS A 111 -31.66 -36.59 14.35
C HIS A 111 -31.52 -35.08 14.50
N GLY A 112 -30.73 -34.65 15.49
CA GLY A 112 -30.25 -33.28 15.59
C GLY A 112 -29.12 -33.04 14.59
N LEU A 113 -29.43 -32.35 13.49
CA LEU A 113 -28.41 -31.73 12.63
C LEU A 113 -28.20 -30.30 13.12
N LEU A 114 -27.16 -30.08 13.91
CA LEU A 114 -26.61 -28.76 14.23
C LEU A 114 -26.05 -28.11 12.95
N SER A 115 -26.91 -27.47 12.17
CA SER A 115 -26.48 -26.56 11.11
C SER A 115 -26.10 -25.22 11.73
N VAL A 116 -24.80 -24.98 11.93
CA VAL A 116 -24.26 -23.79 12.59
C VAL A 116 -24.18 -22.64 11.57
N SER A 117 -25.31 -22.01 11.23
CA SER A 117 -25.31 -20.76 10.45
C SER A 117 -24.88 -19.59 11.35
N ARG A 118 -23.99 -18.72 10.83
CA ARG A 118 -23.30 -17.69 11.61
C ARG A 118 -23.87 -16.29 11.35
N TRP A 119 -24.50 -15.70 12.37
CA TRP A 119 -25.19 -14.41 12.30
C TRP A 119 -24.27 -13.23 12.65
N PHE A 120 -24.18 -12.22 11.78
CA PHE A 120 -23.40 -11.01 12.05
C PHE A 120 -23.88 -10.24 13.28
N LEU A 121 -25.18 -9.96 13.44
CA LEU A 121 -25.66 -9.18 14.62
C LEU A 121 -25.56 -9.98 15.94
N GLU A 122 -25.66 -11.31 15.94
CA GLU A 122 -25.56 -12.08 17.20
C GLU A 122 -24.12 -12.27 17.66
N PHE A 123 -23.23 -12.59 16.72
CA PHE A 123 -21.91 -13.09 17.06
C PHE A 123 -20.81 -12.07 16.80
N ALA A 124 -20.90 -11.34 15.68
CA ALA A 124 -19.87 -10.37 15.30
C ALA A 124 -20.09 -9.02 16.00
N MET A 125 -21.31 -8.50 15.95
CA MET A 125 -21.61 -7.16 16.45
C MET A 125 -21.27 -7.00 17.93
N PRO A 126 -21.65 -7.91 18.86
CA PRO A 126 -21.33 -7.70 20.28
C PRO A 126 -19.82 -7.74 20.56
N VAL A 127 -19.05 -8.48 19.77
CA VAL A 127 -17.58 -8.50 19.89
C VAL A 127 -17.01 -7.16 19.43
N ILE A 128 -17.42 -6.69 18.24
CA ILE A 128 -16.96 -5.42 17.68
C ILE A 128 -17.36 -4.25 18.58
N GLN A 129 -18.59 -4.23 19.10
CA GLN A 129 -19.06 -3.23 20.06
C GLN A 129 -18.23 -3.24 21.35
N ARG A 130 -17.87 -4.41 21.88
CA ARG A 130 -16.98 -4.51 23.05
C ARG A 130 -15.59 -3.98 22.75
N GLU A 131 -15.01 -4.27 21.58
CA GLU A 131 -13.71 -3.75 21.17
C GLU A 131 -13.71 -2.21 21.08
N ILE A 132 -14.77 -1.63 20.52
CA ILE A 132 -14.94 -0.17 20.42
C ILE A 132 -15.16 0.43 21.82
N ALA A 133 -16.06 -0.15 22.61
CA ALA A 133 -16.40 0.34 23.96
C ALA A 133 -15.22 0.23 24.94
N SER A 134 -14.36 -0.78 24.80
CA SER A 134 -13.14 -0.91 25.61
C SER A 134 -12.03 0.05 25.18
N GLY A 135 -12.21 0.80 24.08
CA GLY A 135 -11.19 1.67 23.52
C GLY A 135 -10.02 0.91 22.86
N ALA A 136 -10.21 -0.36 22.48
CA ALA A 136 -9.17 -1.11 21.76
C ALA A 136 -8.83 -0.44 20.41
N TYR A 137 -9.82 0.20 19.81
CA TYR A 137 -9.68 1.13 18.70
C TYR A 137 -10.90 2.06 18.62
N SER A 138 -10.77 3.19 17.91
CA SER A 138 -11.87 4.12 17.63
C SER A 138 -12.02 4.29 16.11
N PRO A 139 -13.03 3.68 15.48
CA PRO A 139 -13.23 3.78 14.03
C PRO A 139 -13.42 5.23 13.57
N ALA A 140 -12.70 5.63 12.52
CA ALA A 140 -12.95 6.86 11.77
C ALA A 140 -13.83 6.58 10.53
N PHE A 141 -13.77 5.35 10.02
CA PHE A 141 -14.50 4.88 8.86
C PHE A 141 -14.91 3.42 9.05
N ILE A 142 -16.13 3.08 8.64
CA ILE A 142 -16.68 1.74 8.73
C ILE A 142 -17.29 1.36 7.37
N THR A 143 -16.86 0.26 6.79
CA THR A 143 -17.60 -0.38 5.69
C THR A 143 -18.44 -1.52 6.20
N VAL A 144 -19.65 -1.68 5.67
CA VAL A 144 -20.47 -2.89 5.88
C VAL A 144 -20.74 -3.51 4.52
N TRP A 145 -20.15 -4.69 4.28
CA TRP A 145 -20.29 -5.45 3.04
C TRP A 145 -20.84 -6.85 3.30
N LEU A 146 -22.18 -6.92 3.34
CA LEU A 146 -22.98 -8.12 3.55
C LEU A 146 -24.04 -8.20 2.44
N GLY A 147 -24.76 -9.31 2.35
CA GLY A 147 -25.82 -9.51 1.35
C GLY A 147 -25.48 -10.56 0.29
N ALA A 148 -24.21 -10.88 0.07
CA ALA A 148 -23.84 -11.93 -0.89
C ALA A 148 -24.32 -13.30 -0.40
N ASN A 149 -24.19 -13.55 0.91
CA ASN A 149 -24.67 -14.78 1.51
C ASN A 149 -26.20 -14.80 1.63
N ASP A 150 -26.79 -13.68 2.07
CA ASP A 150 -28.24 -13.46 2.21
C ASP A 150 -29.02 -13.72 0.91
N ALA A 151 -28.43 -13.37 -0.23
CA ALA A 151 -28.96 -13.60 -1.57
C ALA A 151 -28.90 -15.05 -2.05
N ALA A 152 -28.54 -16.02 -1.19
CA ALA A 152 -28.71 -17.43 -1.50
C ALA A 152 -30.17 -17.72 -1.90
N LEU A 153 -30.36 -18.66 -2.82
CA LEU A 153 -31.68 -19.12 -3.20
C LEU A 153 -32.27 -20.01 -2.08
N PRO A 154 -33.56 -19.82 -1.71
CA PRO A 154 -34.21 -20.64 -0.68
C PRO A 154 -34.20 -22.14 -0.97
N GLU A 155 -34.23 -22.52 -2.26
CA GLU A 155 -34.18 -23.92 -2.74
C GLU A 155 -32.78 -24.30 -3.26
N GLY A 156 -31.77 -23.48 -2.96
CA GLY A 156 -30.41 -23.64 -3.46
C GLY A 156 -29.54 -24.55 -2.60
N SER A 157 -28.34 -24.86 -3.10
CA SER A 157 -27.39 -25.69 -2.34
C SER A 157 -26.82 -25.01 -1.09
N ASN A 158 -27.03 -23.71 -0.89
CA ASN A 158 -26.65 -22.98 0.34
C ASN A 158 -27.86 -22.24 0.95
N ALA A 159 -29.05 -22.83 0.87
CA ALA A 159 -30.30 -22.27 1.41
C ALA A 159 -30.19 -21.85 2.89
N GLU A 160 -29.31 -22.48 3.67
CA GLU A 160 -29.01 -22.15 5.07
C GLU A 160 -28.44 -20.74 5.28
N GLN A 161 -27.98 -20.07 4.21
CA GLN A 161 -27.48 -18.71 4.22
C GLN A 161 -28.53 -17.67 3.78
N HIS A 162 -29.66 -18.11 3.21
CA HIS A 162 -30.71 -17.23 2.71
C HIS A 162 -31.30 -16.38 3.84
N VAL A 163 -31.58 -15.10 3.54
CA VAL A 163 -32.31 -14.20 4.45
C VAL A 163 -33.40 -13.50 3.65
N PRO A 164 -34.69 -13.59 4.03
CA PRO A 164 -35.75 -12.88 3.32
C PRO A 164 -35.43 -11.39 3.16
N ILE A 165 -35.71 -10.84 1.97
CA ILE A 165 -35.24 -9.49 1.59
C ILE A 165 -35.66 -8.38 2.57
N GLU A 166 -36.88 -8.43 3.09
CA GLU A 166 -37.36 -7.47 4.09
C GLU A 166 -36.61 -7.60 5.41
N MET A 167 -36.30 -8.83 5.82
CA MET A 167 -35.46 -9.07 6.99
C MET A 167 -34.03 -8.58 6.77
N TYR A 168 -33.47 -8.75 5.57
CA TYR A 168 -32.17 -8.18 5.22
C TYR A 168 -32.14 -6.66 5.37
N ARG A 169 -33.18 -5.94 4.91
CA ARG A 169 -33.31 -4.48 5.11
C ARG A 169 -33.31 -4.12 6.59
N GLU A 170 -34.18 -4.75 7.38
CA GLU A 170 -34.25 -4.52 8.83
C GLU A 170 -32.93 -4.79 9.53
N ASN A 171 -32.21 -5.83 9.12
CA ASN A 171 -30.92 -6.16 9.71
C ASN A 171 -29.85 -5.13 9.36
N LEU A 172 -29.80 -4.65 8.11
CA LEU A 172 -28.89 -3.57 7.72
C LEU A 172 -29.14 -2.31 8.56
N VAL A 173 -30.42 -1.93 8.79
CA VAL A 173 -30.79 -0.82 9.67
C VAL A 173 -30.23 -1.03 11.08
N LYS A 174 -30.44 -2.22 11.67
CA LYS A 174 -29.91 -2.54 13.01
C LYS A 174 -28.38 -2.51 13.07
N ILE A 175 -27.70 -3.04 12.05
CA ILE A 175 -26.24 -3.04 11.96
C ILE A 175 -25.70 -1.61 11.92
N VAL A 176 -26.28 -0.77 11.06
CA VAL A 176 -25.87 0.63 10.91
C VAL A 176 -26.13 1.40 12.20
N HIS A 177 -27.32 1.28 12.80
CA HIS A 177 -27.60 1.94 14.08
C HIS A 177 -26.67 1.49 15.20
N SER A 178 -26.35 0.19 15.28
CA SER A 178 -25.37 -0.32 16.26
C SER A 178 -23.99 0.35 16.09
N PHE A 179 -23.55 0.56 14.84
CA PHE A 179 -22.31 1.27 14.56
C PHE A 179 -22.41 2.77 14.83
N GLN A 180 -23.52 3.42 14.52
CA GLN A 180 -23.76 4.83 14.83
C GLN A 180 -23.76 5.09 16.34
N GLU A 181 -24.33 4.18 17.12
CA GLU A 181 -24.33 4.24 18.59
C GLU A 181 -22.93 4.01 19.16
N SER A 182 -22.21 3.01 18.66
CA SER A 182 -20.91 2.61 19.21
C SER A 182 -19.76 3.53 18.75
N ALA A 183 -19.88 4.10 17.55
CA ALA A 183 -18.88 4.96 16.93
C ALA A 183 -19.56 6.17 16.26
N PRO A 184 -20.14 7.11 17.03
CA PRO A 184 -20.97 8.21 16.51
C PRO A 184 -20.23 9.18 15.59
N ASN A 185 -18.90 9.20 15.65
CA ASN A 185 -18.06 10.04 14.81
C ASN A 185 -17.56 9.34 13.53
N ALA A 186 -17.81 8.04 13.38
CA ALA A 186 -17.35 7.28 12.23
C ALA A 186 -18.20 7.58 10.99
N ARG A 187 -17.54 7.67 9.83
CA ARG A 187 -18.24 7.67 8.54
C ARG A 187 -18.59 6.22 8.19
N ILE A 188 -19.84 5.97 7.82
CA ILE A 188 -20.32 4.61 7.49
C ILE A 188 -20.62 4.55 5.99
N LEU A 189 -20.15 3.50 5.33
CA LEU A 189 -20.42 3.21 3.92
C LEU A 189 -21.00 1.79 3.80
N LEU A 190 -22.21 1.67 3.26
CA LEU A 190 -22.72 0.37 2.84
C LEU A 190 -22.10 -0.02 1.49
N ILE A 191 -21.83 -1.31 1.30
CA ILE A 191 -21.40 -1.86 0.02
C ILE A 191 -22.40 -2.92 -0.39
N THR A 192 -22.96 -2.82 -1.59
CA THR A 192 -23.94 -3.80 -2.09
C THR A 192 -23.26 -5.16 -2.31
N PRO A 193 -23.98 -6.29 -2.23
CA PRO A 193 -23.50 -7.51 -2.87
C PRO A 193 -23.16 -7.22 -4.34
N SER A 194 -22.09 -7.83 -4.84
CA SER A 194 -21.64 -7.65 -6.23
C SER A 194 -22.39 -8.59 -7.19
N HIS A 195 -22.11 -8.49 -8.49
CA HIS A 195 -22.58 -9.42 -9.51
C HIS A 195 -22.12 -10.87 -9.27
N VAL A 196 -22.91 -11.81 -9.80
CA VAL A 196 -22.65 -13.26 -9.81
C VAL A 196 -22.47 -13.75 -11.24
N ASP A 197 -21.60 -14.75 -11.43
CA ASP A 197 -21.52 -15.50 -12.68
C ASP A 197 -22.44 -16.73 -12.62
N ASP A 198 -23.64 -16.59 -13.20
CA ASP A 198 -24.64 -17.65 -13.27
C ASP A 198 -24.11 -18.93 -13.93
N ALA A 199 -23.29 -18.81 -14.99
CA ALA A 199 -22.80 -19.97 -15.73
C ALA A 199 -21.82 -20.81 -14.89
N ILE A 200 -20.97 -20.15 -14.10
CA ILE A 200 -20.08 -20.85 -13.18
C ILE A 200 -20.86 -21.43 -12.00
N ARG A 201 -21.88 -20.73 -11.49
CA ARG A 201 -22.76 -21.25 -10.43
C ARG A 201 -23.52 -22.51 -10.85
N GLU A 202 -24.13 -22.50 -12.02
CA GLU A 202 -24.77 -23.67 -12.62
C GLU A 202 -23.78 -24.82 -12.83
N LYS A 203 -22.57 -24.53 -13.33
CA LYS A 203 -21.52 -25.54 -13.50
C LYS A 203 -21.13 -26.18 -12.17
N ARG A 204 -21.05 -25.39 -11.09
CA ARG A 204 -20.78 -25.90 -9.74
C ARG A 204 -21.94 -26.75 -9.22
N ALA A 205 -23.18 -26.32 -9.42
CA ALA A 205 -24.37 -27.09 -9.06
C ALA A 205 -24.40 -28.46 -9.75
N ARG A 206 -24.13 -28.52 -11.07
CA ARG A 206 -24.04 -29.79 -11.82
C ARG A 206 -22.94 -30.73 -11.32
N LYS A 207 -21.83 -30.17 -10.84
CA LYS A 207 -20.68 -30.91 -10.30
C LYS A 207 -20.82 -31.29 -8.82
N ALA A 208 -21.75 -30.69 -8.09
CA ALA A 208 -21.97 -31.01 -6.69
C ALA A 208 -22.39 -32.48 -6.52
N LYS A 209 -22.10 -33.03 -5.34
CA LYS A 209 -22.42 -34.41 -4.97
C LYS A 209 -23.48 -34.44 -3.87
N GLY A 210 -24.16 -35.58 -3.75
CA GLY A 210 -25.16 -35.80 -2.71
C GLY A 210 -26.38 -34.89 -2.85
N PRO A 211 -27.02 -34.49 -1.74
CA PRO A 211 -28.31 -33.78 -1.76
C PRO A 211 -28.25 -32.38 -2.38
N LYS A 212 -27.05 -31.80 -2.53
CA LYS A 212 -26.82 -30.48 -3.13
C LYS A 212 -26.63 -30.53 -4.67
N LYS A 213 -26.68 -31.72 -5.30
CA LYS A 213 -26.46 -31.88 -6.75
C LYS A 213 -27.57 -31.21 -7.56
N GLY A 214 -27.19 -30.40 -8.54
CA GLY A 214 -28.10 -29.69 -9.44
C GLY A 214 -28.72 -28.42 -8.84
N LEU A 215 -28.53 -28.17 -7.54
CA LEU A 215 -29.09 -27.00 -6.85
C LEU A 215 -28.15 -25.81 -6.97
N VAL A 216 -28.54 -24.82 -7.76
CA VAL A 216 -27.84 -23.53 -7.87
C VAL A 216 -28.00 -22.78 -6.56
N ASP A 217 -26.91 -22.32 -5.95
CA ASP A 217 -26.96 -21.60 -4.68
C ASP A 217 -27.34 -20.13 -4.85
N ARG A 218 -26.89 -19.47 -5.93
CA ARG A 218 -27.07 -18.03 -6.15
C ARG A 218 -27.20 -17.71 -7.62
N THR A 219 -27.95 -16.65 -7.92
CA THR A 219 -28.03 -16.05 -9.26
C THR A 219 -27.78 -14.55 -9.21
N ASN A 220 -27.32 -13.99 -10.31
CA ASN A 220 -27.12 -12.56 -10.47
C ASN A 220 -28.43 -11.78 -10.36
N ALA A 221 -29.55 -12.35 -10.83
CA ALA A 221 -30.87 -11.75 -10.72
C ALA A 221 -31.33 -11.64 -9.27
N ALA A 222 -31.24 -12.73 -8.48
CA ALA A 222 -31.58 -12.69 -7.06
C ALA A 222 -30.67 -11.70 -6.31
N THR A 223 -29.35 -11.74 -6.59
CA THR A 223 -28.38 -10.82 -5.98
C THR A 223 -28.70 -9.35 -6.26
N GLY A 224 -29.23 -9.03 -7.44
CA GLY A 224 -29.65 -7.68 -7.79
C GLY A 224 -30.79 -7.13 -6.92
N GLN A 225 -31.70 -8.00 -6.45
CA GLN A 225 -32.76 -7.58 -5.53
C GLN A 225 -32.18 -7.15 -4.18
N TYR A 226 -31.18 -7.88 -3.65
CA TYR A 226 -30.50 -7.51 -2.41
C TYR A 226 -29.60 -6.29 -2.56
N ALA A 227 -28.98 -6.11 -3.73
CA ALA A 227 -28.24 -4.89 -4.03
C ALA A 227 -29.16 -3.66 -4.03
N HIS A 228 -30.31 -3.74 -4.70
CA HIS A 228 -31.32 -2.69 -4.69
C HIS A 228 -31.83 -2.41 -3.28
N ALA A 229 -32.13 -3.46 -2.51
CA ALA A 229 -32.56 -3.31 -1.12
C ALA A 229 -31.50 -2.63 -0.24
N CYS A 230 -30.21 -2.91 -0.46
CA CYS A 230 -29.10 -2.26 0.22
C CYS A 230 -29.03 -0.76 -0.13
N VAL A 231 -29.18 -0.41 -1.41
CA VAL A 231 -29.19 0.99 -1.88
C VAL A 231 -30.36 1.77 -1.28
N GLU A 232 -31.58 1.24 -1.34
CA GLU A 232 -32.76 1.88 -0.75
C GLU A 232 -32.60 2.06 0.77
N THR A 233 -32.08 1.04 1.46
CA THR A 233 -31.84 1.10 2.91
C THR A 233 -30.81 2.17 3.25
N ALA A 234 -29.72 2.28 2.48
CA ALA A 234 -28.74 3.36 2.65
C ALA A 234 -29.38 4.74 2.48
N GLY A 235 -30.25 4.90 1.47
CA GLY A 235 -31.01 6.11 1.22
C GLY A 235 -31.93 6.48 2.39
N HIS A 236 -32.68 5.51 2.93
CA HIS A 236 -33.53 5.71 4.12
C HIS A 236 -32.74 6.11 5.37
N LEU A 237 -31.53 5.57 5.53
CA LEU A 237 -30.63 5.89 6.64
C LEU A 237 -29.84 7.20 6.42
N GLY A 238 -29.91 7.79 5.23
CA GLY A 238 -29.15 8.99 4.86
C GLY A 238 -27.62 8.76 4.84
N ILE A 239 -27.17 7.52 4.56
CA ILE A 239 -25.74 7.19 4.48
C ILE A 239 -25.33 6.81 3.05
N PRO A 240 -24.05 7.04 2.67
CA PRO A 240 -23.58 6.65 1.35
C PRO A 240 -23.57 5.13 1.13
N VAL A 241 -23.75 4.73 -0.13
CA VAL A 241 -23.66 3.35 -0.59
C VAL A 241 -22.74 3.23 -1.80
N LEU A 242 -21.84 2.25 -1.77
CA LEU A 242 -21.06 1.81 -2.92
C LEU A 242 -21.81 0.68 -3.63
N ASP A 243 -22.47 1.02 -4.74
CA ASP A 243 -23.24 0.07 -5.54
C ASP A 243 -22.35 -0.65 -6.56
N LEU A 244 -21.71 -1.72 -6.10
CA LEU A 244 -20.89 -2.58 -6.94
C LEU A 244 -21.73 -3.43 -7.89
N TYR A 245 -22.98 -3.74 -7.55
CA TYR A 245 -23.83 -4.54 -8.43
C TYR A 245 -24.12 -3.81 -9.73
N SER A 246 -24.64 -2.58 -9.64
CA SER A 246 -24.94 -1.74 -10.79
C SER A 246 -23.66 -1.39 -11.54
N TYR A 247 -22.58 -1.02 -10.84
CA TYR A 247 -21.28 -0.75 -11.48
C TYR A 247 -20.81 -1.91 -12.38
N PHE A 248 -20.80 -3.14 -11.86
CA PHE A 248 -20.31 -4.27 -12.65
C PHE A 248 -21.28 -4.71 -13.74
N ASN A 249 -22.60 -4.58 -13.56
CA ASN A 249 -23.56 -4.99 -14.58
C ASN A 249 -23.72 -3.95 -15.70
N ASP A 250 -23.61 -2.65 -15.37
CA ASP A 250 -23.92 -1.57 -16.29
C ASP A 250 -22.66 -1.03 -16.99
N ASN A 251 -21.53 -0.98 -16.28
CA ASN A 251 -20.31 -0.31 -16.77
C ASN A 251 -19.21 -1.29 -17.20
N VAL A 252 -19.40 -2.59 -17.00
CA VAL A 252 -18.40 -3.61 -17.33
C VAL A 252 -19.03 -4.70 -18.19
N ALA A 253 -18.47 -4.91 -19.39
CA ALA A 253 -18.94 -5.95 -20.30
C ALA A 253 -19.05 -7.32 -19.59
N LYS A 254 -20.15 -8.07 -19.85
CA LYS A 254 -20.49 -9.31 -19.13
C LYS A 254 -19.34 -10.33 -19.09
N TRP A 255 -18.63 -10.53 -20.20
CA TRP A 255 -17.48 -11.44 -20.24
C TRP A 255 -16.34 -10.99 -19.31
N LYS A 256 -16.10 -9.67 -19.22
CA LYS A 256 -15.05 -9.08 -18.40
C LYS A 256 -15.40 -9.15 -16.91
N ARG A 257 -16.62 -8.77 -16.53
CA ARG A 257 -17.07 -8.90 -15.12
C ARG A 257 -17.02 -10.36 -14.65
N ASN A 258 -17.41 -11.31 -15.49
CA ASN A 258 -17.33 -12.72 -15.11
C ASN A 258 -15.88 -13.22 -14.96
N SER A 259 -14.96 -12.77 -15.82
CA SER A 259 -13.55 -13.16 -15.76
C SER A 259 -12.79 -12.68 -14.52
N ILE A 260 -13.34 -11.73 -13.76
CA ILE A 260 -12.72 -11.22 -12.53
C ILE A 260 -13.18 -11.99 -11.27
N LEU A 261 -14.00 -13.03 -11.43
CA LEU A 261 -14.43 -13.91 -10.35
C LEU A 261 -13.71 -15.27 -10.43
N GLU A 262 -13.24 -15.79 -9.29
CA GLU A 262 -12.56 -17.09 -9.19
C GLU A 262 -13.54 -18.26 -9.33
N ASP A 263 -14.63 -18.17 -8.58
CA ASP A 263 -15.62 -19.25 -8.49
C ASP A 263 -16.98 -18.84 -9.02
N GLY A 264 -17.13 -17.60 -9.51
CA GLY A 264 -18.37 -16.93 -9.88
C GLY A 264 -18.97 -16.04 -8.78
N LEU A 265 -18.32 -15.90 -7.61
CA LEU A 265 -18.71 -15.00 -6.50
C LEU A 265 -17.52 -14.16 -6.02
N HIS A 266 -16.41 -14.82 -5.71
CA HIS A 266 -15.26 -14.17 -5.09
C HIS A 266 -14.33 -13.59 -6.14
N PHE A 267 -13.80 -12.39 -5.89
CA PHE A 267 -12.89 -11.72 -6.81
C PHE A 267 -11.51 -12.39 -6.86
N ASN A 268 -10.95 -12.48 -8.07
CA ASN A 268 -9.52 -12.71 -8.26
C ASN A 268 -8.74 -11.38 -8.14
N ALA A 269 -7.43 -11.39 -8.43
CA ALA A 269 -6.58 -10.20 -8.37
C ALA A 269 -7.15 -8.99 -9.13
N LYS A 270 -7.60 -9.18 -10.37
CA LYS A 270 -8.15 -8.09 -11.19
C LYS A 270 -9.45 -7.55 -10.60
N GLY A 271 -10.30 -8.42 -10.07
CA GLY A 271 -11.55 -8.03 -9.43
C GLY A 271 -11.33 -7.21 -8.16
N ASN A 272 -10.39 -7.64 -7.31
CA ASN A 272 -10.04 -6.91 -6.09
C ASN A 272 -9.47 -5.51 -6.39
N THR A 273 -8.62 -5.37 -7.43
CA THR A 273 -8.14 -4.07 -7.88
C THR A 273 -9.29 -3.16 -8.35
N MET A 274 -10.29 -3.70 -9.07
CA MET A 274 -11.45 -2.91 -9.48
C MET A 274 -12.29 -2.45 -8.29
N VAL A 275 -12.52 -3.32 -7.31
CA VAL A 275 -13.22 -2.98 -6.07
C VAL A 275 -12.49 -1.88 -5.31
N ASP A 276 -11.17 -2.01 -5.12
CA ASP A 276 -10.36 -1.00 -4.43
C ASP A 276 -10.42 0.36 -5.14
N ASN A 277 -10.37 0.39 -6.47
CA ASN A 277 -10.51 1.63 -7.23
C ASN A 277 -11.88 2.29 -7.04
N GLN A 278 -12.97 1.50 -7.07
CA GLN A 278 -14.32 2.01 -6.84
C GLN A 278 -14.50 2.51 -5.40
N LEU A 279 -13.99 1.77 -4.42
CA LEU A 279 -14.04 2.16 -3.01
C LEU A 279 -13.24 3.45 -2.76
N LYS A 280 -12.04 3.57 -3.33
CA LYS A 280 -11.24 4.79 -3.27
C LYS A 280 -12.02 5.99 -3.81
N ALA A 281 -12.54 5.87 -5.03
CA ALA A 281 -13.30 6.96 -5.66
C ALA A 281 -14.51 7.37 -4.82
N LYS A 282 -15.22 6.39 -4.22
CA LYS A 282 -16.37 6.66 -3.36
C LYS A 282 -16.00 7.34 -2.05
N ILE A 283 -14.90 6.92 -1.41
CA ILE A 283 -14.38 7.60 -0.21
C ILE A 283 -13.97 9.04 -0.56
N GLU A 284 -13.32 9.25 -1.70
CA GLU A 284 -12.91 10.59 -2.15
C GLU A 284 -14.10 11.52 -2.44
N ALA A 285 -15.19 10.99 -2.98
CA ALA A 285 -16.40 11.76 -3.27
C ALA A 285 -17.23 12.08 -2.01
N GLU A 286 -17.43 11.11 -1.12
CA GLU A 286 -18.42 11.22 -0.02
C GLU A 286 -17.80 11.71 1.29
N PHE A 287 -16.50 11.47 1.49
CA PHE A 287 -15.82 11.74 2.77
C PHE A 287 -14.52 12.55 2.58
N PRO A 288 -14.57 13.75 1.96
CA PRO A 288 -13.37 14.55 1.70
C PRO A 288 -12.61 14.95 2.98
N ASP A 289 -13.32 15.11 4.10
CA ASP A 289 -12.74 15.37 5.42
C ASP A 289 -11.93 14.18 5.95
N LEU A 290 -12.43 12.96 5.74
CA LEU A 290 -11.71 11.73 6.05
C LEU A 290 -10.50 11.56 5.13
N VAL A 291 -10.62 11.86 3.84
CA VAL A 291 -9.51 11.75 2.86
C VAL A 291 -8.32 12.59 3.27
N HIS A 292 -8.55 13.80 3.79
CA HIS A 292 -7.48 14.64 4.30
C HIS A 292 -6.71 13.95 5.45
N ARG A 293 -7.42 13.27 6.35
CA ARG A 293 -6.81 12.49 7.44
C ARG A 293 -6.07 11.25 6.90
N LEU A 294 -6.64 10.54 5.92
CA LEU A 294 -6.03 9.36 5.31
C LEU A 294 -4.80 9.68 4.46
N LYS A 295 -4.65 10.93 3.98
CA LYS A 295 -3.47 11.41 3.25
C LYS A 295 -2.44 12.06 4.17
N SER A 296 -2.81 12.40 5.41
CA SER A 296 -1.91 12.99 6.39
C SER A 296 -1.15 11.88 7.12
N TRP A 297 0.17 11.86 6.95
CA TRP A 297 1.01 10.96 7.74
C TRP A 297 1.01 11.39 9.20
N GLN A 298 0.87 10.40 10.06
CA GLN A 298 0.81 10.60 11.50
C GLN A 298 2.17 11.01 12.07
N LEU A 299 3.23 10.54 11.42
CA LEU A 299 4.59 10.99 11.62
C LEU A 299 4.93 11.92 10.45
N PRO A 300 5.55 13.08 10.71
CA PRO A 300 6.11 13.90 9.65
C PRO A 300 6.96 13.04 8.72
N ASP A 301 6.96 13.37 7.42
CA ASP A 301 7.99 12.83 6.56
C ASP A 301 9.36 13.13 7.18
N PHE A 302 10.32 12.22 7.05
CA PHE A 302 11.62 12.42 7.69
C PHE A 302 12.26 13.77 7.27
N SER A 303 11.94 14.28 6.08
CA SER A 303 12.35 15.60 5.59
C SER A 303 11.74 16.79 6.36
N VAL A 304 10.58 16.62 7.00
CA VAL A 304 9.84 17.65 7.75
C VAL A 304 10.28 17.74 9.22
N MET A 305 10.98 16.73 9.74
CA MET A 305 11.51 16.76 11.12
C MET A 305 12.77 17.60 11.31
N PHE A 306 13.24 18.29 10.27
CA PHE A 306 14.24 19.33 10.44
C PHE A 306 13.58 20.70 10.60
N TYR A 307 13.83 21.29 11.78
CA TYR A 307 13.53 22.65 12.27
C TYR A 307 12.61 22.67 13.49
N ALA A 308 13.06 22.06 14.60
CA ALA A 308 12.80 22.50 15.98
C ALA A 308 13.35 21.44 16.93
N ASP A 309 14.65 21.49 17.18
CA ASP A 309 15.22 21.58 18.54
C ASP A 309 16.69 21.17 18.52
N SER A 310 17.48 22.11 19.00
CA SER A 310 18.91 22.05 19.19
C SER A 310 19.28 21.07 20.30
N LYS A 311 19.77 19.90 19.89
CA LYS A 311 20.81 19.08 20.54
C LYS A 311 21.11 17.90 19.60
N PRO A 312 22.37 17.66 19.17
CA PRO A 312 22.65 16.58 18.23
C PRO A 312 22.55 15.23 18.97
N PRO A 313 21.61 14.32 18.64
CA PRO A 313 21.62 12.98 19.17
C PRO A 313 22.49 12.07 18.28
N LYS A 314 22.87 10.94 18.87
CA LYS A 314 23.77 9.88 18.38
C LYS A 314 23.62 9.55 16.88
N ALA A 315 24.76 9.17 16.29
CA ALA A 315 25.00 8.75 14.90
C ALA A 315 23.75 8.27 14.14
N ARG A 316 23.41 8.96 13.04
CA ARG A 316 22.38 8.50 12.10
C ARG A 316 22.80 7.20 11.41
N ARG A 317 21.82 6.39 10.99
CA ARG A 317 22.04 5.20 10.15
C ARG A 317 22.83 5.58 8.88
N PRO A 318 23.73 4.72 8.39
CA PRO A 318 24.31 4.88 7.07
C PRO A 318 23.22 5.03 6.00
N THR A 319 23.49 5.82 4.96
CA THR A 319 22.54 6.06 3.87
C THR A 319 23.18 5.76 2.51
N LEU A 320 22.46 5.01 1.66
CA LEU A 320 22.76 4.81 0.25
C LEU A 320 21.82 5.70 -0.57
N LEU A 321 22.35 6.78 -1.15
CA LEU A 321 21.63 7.66 -2.06
C LEU A 321 21.87 7.20 -3.50
N LEU A 322 20.80 6.77 -4.17
CA LEU A 322 20.88 6.17 -5.51
C LEU A 322 20.35 7.14 -6.56
N LEU A 323 21.24 7.79 -7.31
CA LEU A 323 20.92 8.78 -8.34
C LEU A 323 20.98 8.16 -9.73
N GLY A 324 20.00 8.45 -10.59
CA GLY A 324 20.05 8.01 -11.98
C GLY A 324 18.80 8.33 -12.80
N ASP A 325 18.63 7.58 -13.89
CA ASP A 325 17.56 7.73 -14.87
C ASP A 325 16.42 6.72 -14.67
N SER A 326 15.79 6.26 -15.75
CA SER A 326 14.73 5.25 -15.77
C SER A 326 15.18 3.92 -15.15
N ILE A 327 16.43 3.50 -15.30
CA ILE A 327 16.93 2.24 -14.72
C ILE A 327 16.93 2.33 -13.20
N THR A 328 17.27 3.50 -12.66
CA THR A 328 17.19 3.76 -11.21
C THR A 328 15.74 3.92 -10.77
N GLN A 329 14.88 4.58 -11.55
CA GLN A 329 13.46 4.76 -11.23
C GLN A 329 12.73 3.41 -11.14
N ASP A 330 12.89 2.57 -12.17
CA ASP A 330 12.28 1.24 -12.25
C ASP A 330 12.92 0.24 -11.28
N GLY A 331 14.14 0.52 -10.81
CA GLY A 331 14.77 -0.21 -9.71
C GLY A 331 13.93 -0.23 -8.41
N THR A 332 12.96 0.68 -8.26
CA THR A 332 12.02 0.70 -7.12
C THR A 332 10.73 -0.10 -7.35
N ASN A 333 10.56 -0.73 -8.51
CA ASN A 333 9.35 -1.44 -8.86
C ASN A 333 9.38 -2.90 -8.36
N PRO A 334 8.56 -3.27 -7.35
CA PRO A 334 8.56 -4.62 -6.82
C PRO A 334 8.00 -5.66 -7.80
N LEU A 335 7.21 -5.26 -8.80
CA LEU A 335 6.64 -6.20 -9.80
C LEU A 335 7.70 -6.84 -10.70
N ILE A 336 8.86 -6.18 -10.84
CA ILE A 336 9.99 -6.70 -11.60
C ILE A 336 11.16 -7.10 -10.69
N GLY A 337 10.98 -7.10 -9.37
CA GLY A 337 12.07 -7.36 -8.41
C GLY A 337 13.19 -6.32 -8.54
N GLY A 338 12.82 -5.05 -8.62
CA GLY A 338 13.75 -3.93 -8.87
C GLY A 338 15.00 -3.97 -7.98
N TRP A 339 16.16 -3.65 -8.55
CA TRP A 339 17.45 -3.78 -7.85
C TRP A 339 17.53 -2.94 -6.56
N ILE A 340 16.82 -1.80 -6.52
CA ILE A 340 16.73 -0.96 -5.32
C ILE A 340 15.85 -1.62 -4.26
N CYS A 341 14.76 -2.30 -4.64
CA CYS A 341 13.99 -3.10 -3.69
C CYS A 341 14.84 -4.21 -3.06
N LEU A 342 15.72 -4.84 -3.84
CA LEU A 342 16.64 -5.87 -3.35
C LEU A 342 17.67 -5.30 -2.37
N LEU A 343 18.23 -4.12 -2.65
CA LEU A 343 19.12 -3.43 -1.70
C LEU A 343 18.37 -2.97 -0.43
N GLN A 344 17.15 -2.45 -0.56
CA GLN A 344 16.29 -2.09 0.58
C GLN A 344 15.99 -3.29 1.47
N HIS A 345 15.76 -4.47 0.86
CA HIS A 345 15.59 -5.71 1.59
C HIS A 345 16.89 -6.14 2.29
N ARG A 346 18.03 -6.09 1.59
CA ARG A 346 19.36 -6.46 2.12
C ARG A 346 19.76 -5.64 3.34
N TYR A 347 19.60 -4.31 3.26
CA TYR A 347 20.01 -3.38 4.31
C TYR A 347 18.88 -3.02 5.28
N ASN A 348 17.82 -3.83 5.32
CA ASN A 348 16.74 -3.61 6.26
C ASN A 348 17.29 -3.64 7.70
N ARG A 349 16.97 -2.60 8.49
CA ARG A 349 17.45 -2.36 9.87
C ARG A 349 18.93 -1.98 10.02
N SER A 350 19.67 -1.77 8.94
CA SER A 350 21.09 -1.38 9.02
C SER A 350 21.45 -0.14 8.21
N ALA A 351 20.77 0.14 7.08
CA ALA A 351 20.96 1.36 6.32
C ALA A 351 19.68 1.87 5.67
N ASP A 352 19.62 3.17 5.40
CA ASP A 352 18.56 3.76 4.60
C ASP A 352 18.96 3.74 3.12
N VAL A 353 18.08 3.25 2.24
CA VAL A 353 18.30 3.26 0.78
C VAL A 353 17.32 4.23 0.13
N VAL A 354 17.85 5.33 -0.41
CA VAL A 354 17.08 6.49 -0.89
C VAL A 354 17.21 6.62 -2.41
N PRO A 355 16.19 6.21 -3.18
CA PRO A 355 16.21 6.35 -4.64
C PRO A 355 15.88 7.78 -5.10
N ARG A 356 16.55 8.20 -6.18
CA ARG A 356 16.31 9.41 -6.98
C ARG A 356 16.55 9.09 -8.46
N GLY A 357 15.67 8.26 -9.01
CA GLY A 357 15.62 7.95 -10.45
C GLY A 357 14.66 8.87 -11.19
N PHE A 358 15.08 9.37 -12.35
CA PHE A 358 14.29 10.28 -13.18
C PHE A 358 14.21 9.75 -14.61
N CYS A 359 13.12 9.06 -14.94
CA CYS A 359 12.94 8.48 -16.28
C CYS A 359 13.09 9.53 -17.39
N GLY A 360 13.87 9.19 -18.42
CA GLY A 360 14.17 10.06 -19.57
C GLY A 360 15.24 11.13 -19.33
N TYR A 361 15.83 11.22 -18.13
CA TYR A 361 16.87 12.21 -17.86
C TYR A 361 18.24 11.73 -18.38
N ASN A 362 18.95 12.64 -19.06
CA ASN A 362 20.37 12.55 -19.33
C ASN A 362 21.14 13.44 -18.32
N THR A 363 22.46 13.48 -18.39
CA THR A 363 23.27 14.27 -17.45
C THR A 363 22.99 15.77 -17.53
N LYS A 364 22.67 16.29 -18.72
CA LYS A 364 22.33 17.71 -18.93
C LYS A 364 21.09 18.11 -18.15
N TYR A 365 19.99 17.37 -18.29
CA TYR A 365 18.76 17.65 -17.54
C TYR A 365 18.93 17.42 -16.05
N PHE A 366 19.76 16.45 -15.65
CA PHE A 366 20.08 16.22 -14.25
C PHE A 366 20.77 17.45 -13.63
N VAL A 367 21.79 18.01 -14.28
CA VAL A 367 22.45 19.25 -13.84
C VAL A 367 21.46 20.41 -13.75
N GLN A 368 20.63 20.61 -14.77
CA GLN A 368 19.73 21.76 -14.84
C GLN A 368 18.58 21.71 -13.82
N HIS A 369 18.01 20.53 -13.56
CA HIS A 369 16.74 20.41 -12.85
C HIS A 369 16.83 19.64 -11.53
N VAL A 370 17.72 18.67 -11.43
CA VAL A 370 17.84 17.83 -10.23
C VAL A 370 18.88 18.39 -9.27
N LEU A 371 20.03 18.82 -9.81
CA LEU A 371 21.18 19.23 -9.00
C LEU A 371 20.89 20.37 -8.01
N PRO A 372 20.08 21.40 -8.32
CA PRO A 372 19.73 22.45 -7.34
C PRO A 372 18.91 21.91 -6.16
N GLY A 373 18.03 20.94 -6.40
CA GLY A 373 17.30 20.22 -5.35
C GLY A 373 18.23 19.36 -4.51
N LEU A 374 19.06 18.56 -5.18
CA LEU A 374 20.03 17.67 -4.54
C LEU A 374 21.01 18.43 -3.62
N LYS A 375 21.51 19.59 -4.05
CA LYS A 375 22.38 20.44 -3.21
C LYS A 375 21.71 20.86 -1.90
N ARG A 376 20.40 21.15 -1.93
CA ARG A 376 19.62 21.48 -0.73
C ARG A 376 19.43 20.26 0.16
N ASP A 377 19.11 19.12 -0.43
CA ASP A 377 18.96 17.84 0.28
C ASP A 377 20.27 17.48 1.01
N LEU A 378 21.40 17.44 0.29
CA LEU A 378 22.71 17.10 0.85
C LEU A 378 23.15 18.06 1.95
N ALA A 379 22.90 19.37 1.79
CA ALA A 379 23.21 20.36 2.84
C ALA A 379 22.40 20.14 4.12
N SER A 380 21.19 19.57 4.03
CA SER A 380 20.41 19.18 5.21
C SER A 380 20.88 17.87 5.85
N TRP A 381 21.70 17.07 5.15
CA TRP A 381 22.15 15.75 5.58
C TRP A 381 23.53 15.77 6.25
N LEU A 382 24.09 16.94 6.56
CA LEU A 382 25.42 17.15 7.20
C LEU A 382 25.65 16.39 8.53
N ALA A 383 24.62 15.77 9.11
CA ALA A 383 24.68 14.94 10.32
C ALA A 383 24.61 13.43 10.05
N VAL A 384 24.59 12.98 8.79
CA VAL A 384 24.67 11.55 8.43
C VAL A 384 26.16 11.14 8.48
N PRO A 385 26.58 10.23 9.38
CA PRO A 385 27.99 9.90 9.56
C PRO A 385 28.57 9.13 8.37
N THR A 386 27.74 8.45 7.58
CA THR A 386 28.15 7.63 6.44
C THR A 386 27.15 7.75 5.29
N LEU A 387 27.56 8.36 4.18
CA LEU A 387 26.76 8.51 2.96
C LEU A 387 27.49 7.85 1.78
N ILE A 388 26.85 6.87 1.15
CA ILE A 388 27.29 6.29 -0.13
C ILE A 388 26.37 6.84 -1.22
N VAL A 389 26.94 7.42 -2.27
CA VAL A 389 26.17 7.96 -3.40
C VAL A 389 26.51 7.16 -4.65
N THR A 390 25.51 6.53 -5.26
CA THR A 390 25.66 5.97 -6.61
C THR A 390 25.15 6.97 -7.63
N LEU A 391 25.87 7.13 -8.75
CA LEU A 391 25.43 7.92 -9.90
C LEU A 391 25.43 7.04 -11.14
N TRP A 392 24.23 6.73 -11.65
CA TRP A 392 24.03 5.89 -12.82
C TRP A 392 23.26 6.64 -13.91
N LEU A 393 24.02 7.38 -14.71
CA LEU A 393 23.55 8.13 -15.88
C LEU A 393 24.46 7.81 -17.07
N GLY A 394 24.06 8.20 -18.28
CA GLY A 394 24.81 7.96 -19.50
C GLY A 394 24.04 7.13 -20.53
N ALA A 395 23.03 6.35 -20.12
CA ALA A 395 22.26 5.52 -21.05
C ALA A 395 21.44 6.37 -22.02
N ASN A 396 20.87 7.48 -21.54
CA ASN A 396 20.17 8.45 -22.37
C ASN A 396 21.13 9.36 -23.14
N ASP A 397 22.24 9.75 -22.51
CA ASP A 397 23.30 10.56 -23.11
C ASP A 397 23.88 9.88 -24.38
N SER A 398 24.04 8.56 -24.34
CA SER A 398 24.53 7.74 -25.45
C SER A 398 23.49 7.44 -26.55
N ALA A 399 22.39 8.20 -26.61
CA ALA A 399 21.46 8.10 -27.72
C ALA A 399 22.15 8.47 -29.04
N LEU A 400 21.85 7.73 -30.10
CA LEU A 400 22.33 8.01 -31.45
C LEU A 400 21.49 9.13 -32.07
N LEU A 401 22.15 10.16 -32.59
CA LEU A 401 21.49 11.29 -33.28
C LEU A 401 20.62 10.84 -34.47
N SER A 402 20.93 9.69 -35.08
CA SER A 402 20.20 9.12 -36.21
C SER A 402 18.93 8.36 -35.82
N GLY A 403 18.72 8.09 -34.54
CA GLY A 403 17.58 7.35 -34.02
C GLY A 403 16.43 8.22 -33.50
N HIS A 404 15.32 7.57 -33.18
CA HIS A 404 14.07 8.26 -32.78
C HIS A 404 14.18 8.97 -31.43
N GLU A 405 15.11 8.57 -30.56
CA GLU A 405 15.40 9.23 -29.28
C GLU A 405 16.67 10.11 -29.32
N GLY A 406 17.15 10.49 -30.51
CA GLY A 406 18.36 11.32 -30.65
C GLY A 406 18.33 12.66 -29.91
N VAL A 407 17.15 13.14 -29.50
CA VAL A 407 16.97 14.33 -28.65
C VAL A 407 17.59 14.18 -27.25
N LEU A 408 17.81 12.94 -26.79
CA LEU A 408 18.42 12.66 -25.49
C LEU A 408 19.96 12.72 -25.54
N HIS A 409 20.56 12.75 -26.73
CA HIS A 409 22.01 12.74 -26.92
C HIS A 409 22.69 13.91 -26.20
N VAL A 410 23.80 13.61 -25.52
CA VAL A 410 24.66 14.62 -24.87
C VAL A 410 26.10 14.39 -25.34
N PRO A 411 26.73 15.31 -26.08
CA PRO A 411 28.10 15.13 -26.57
C PRO A 411 29.08 14.74 -25.46
N LEU A 412 30.08 13.89 -25.76
CA LEU A 412 31.01 13.33 -24.76
C LEU A 412 31.69 14.41 -23.89
N ASP A 413 32.04 15.57 -24.45
CA ASP A 413 32.64 16.67 -23.69
C ASP A 413 31.65 17.34 -22.71
N GLU A 414 30.37 17.43 -23.10
CA GLU A 414 29.29 17.92 -22.23
C GLU A 414 28.97 16.87 -21.15
N TYR A 415 28.89 15.59 -21.50
CA TYR A 415 28.74 14.48 -20.55
C TYR A 415 29.86 14.49 -19.49
N ARG A 416 31.11 14.67 -19.92
CA ARG A 416 32.29 14.83 -19.06
C ARG A 416 32.12 16.00 -18.09
N THR A 417 31.73 17.16 -18.61
CA THR A 417 31.51 18.38 -17.82
C THR A 417 30.40 18.19 -16.79
N ASN A 418 29.29 17.57 -17.19
CA ASN A 418 28.15 17.31 -16.31
C ASN A 418 28.51 16.34 -15.18
N LEU A 419 29.25 15.26 -15.47
CA LEU A 419 29.72 14.34 -14.42
C LEU A 419 30.60 15.06 -13.38
N ARG A 420 31.53 15.91 -13.82
CA ARG A 420 32.37 16.73 -12.93
C ARG A 420 31.53 17.67 -12.07
N GLU A 421 30.52 18.30 -12.65
CA GLU A 421 29.64 19.22 -11.92
C GLU A 421 28.81 18.50 -10.86
N ILE A 422 28.21 17.36 -11.20
CA ILE A 422 27.42 16.55 -10.26
C ILE A 422 28.31 16.05 -9.11
N VAL A 423 29.46 15.46 -9.41
CA VAL A 423 30.40 14.96 -8.38
C VAL A 423 30.96 16.10 -7.54
N GLY A 424 31.31 17.22 -8.16
CA GLY A 424 31.78 18.42 -7.46
C GLY A 424 30.74 18.97 -6.48
N ALA A 425 29.48 19.05 -6.91
CA ALA A 425 28.37 19.46 -6.06
C ALA A 425 28.13 18.52 -4.87
N ILE A 426 28.24 17.20 -5.08
CA ILE A 426 28.12 16.21 -4.00
C ILE A 426 29.25 16.42 -2.99
N ARG A 427 30.50 16.55 -3.44
CA ARG A 427 31.66 16.78 -2.56
C ARG A 427 31.60 18.10 -1.81
N GLU A 428 31.09 19.15 -2.45
CA GLU A 428 30.91 20.45 -1.82
C GLU A 428 29.94 20.37 -0.64
N LYS A 429 28.84 19.62 -0.77
CA LYS A 429 27.79 19.54 0.27
C LYS A 429 27.96 18.36 1.23
N ALA A 430 28.63 17.30 0.81
CA ALA A 430 28.87 16.08 1.58
C ALA A 430 30.33 15.61 1.36
N PRO A 431 31.32 16.31 1.95
CA PRO A 431 32.74 16.06 1.70
C PRO A 431 33.23 14.68 2.13
N THR A 432 32.51 14.02 3.04
CA THR A 432 32.81 12.67 3.53
C THR A 432 32.07 11.57 2.76
N ALA A 433 31.28 11.91 1.73
CA ALA A 433 30.52 10.93 0.98
C ALA A 433 31.43 10.04 0.12
N SER A 434 31.17 8.74 0.16
CA SER A 434 31.75 7.76 -0.76
C SER A 434 30.93 7.76 -2.05
N ILE A 435 31.56 8.05 -3.18
CA ILE A 435 30.87 8.15 -4.48
C ILE A 435 31.25 6.97 -5.36
N LEU A 436 30.25 6.27 -5.89
CA LEU A 436 30.38 5.20 -6.88
C LEU A 436 29.70 5.63 -8.18
N LEU A 437 30.50 5.87 -9.22
CA LEU A 437 29.95 6.04 -10.57
C LEU A 437 29.60 4.66 -11.14
N ILE A 438 28.50 4.56 -11.88
CA ILE A 438 28.13 3.34 -12.59
C ILE A 438 28.06 3.66 -14.08
N THR A 439 28.81 2.92 -14.90
CA THR A 439 28.81 3.13 -16.35
C THR A 439 27.43 2.80 -16.94
N PRO A 440 27.00 3.44 -18.05
CA PRO A 440 25.80 3.03 -18.75
C PRO A 440 25.89 1.54 -19.13
N PRO A 441 24.80 0.76 -18.98
CA PRO A 441 24.85 -0.68 -19.20
C PRO A 441 25.04 -1.03 -20.68
N ALA A 442 25.40 -2.28 -20.97
CA ALA A 442 25.42 -2.76 -22.35
C ALA A 442 24.04 -2.64 -23.00
N ILE A 443 24.01 -2.35 -24.30
CA ILE A 443 22.77 -2.31 -25.09
C ILE A 443 22.63 -3.61 -25.88
N ASN A 444 21.40 -4.11 -26.02
CA ASN A 444 21.08 -5.20 -26.91
C ASN A 444 20.60 -4.65 -28.27
N ASP A 445 21.56 -4.38 -29.16
CA ASP A 445 21.31 -3.75 -30.47
C ASP A 445 20.22 -4.46 -31.29
N PRO A 446 20.21 -5.80 -31.46
CA PRO A 446 19.12 -6.49 -32.15
C PRO A 446 17.73 -6.14 -31.59
N VAL A 447 17.55 -6.20 -30.27
CA VAL A 447 16.25 -5.91 -29.63
C VAL A 447 15.86 -4.45 -29.81
N ARG A 448 16.82 -3.52 -29.68
CA ARG A 448 16.55 -2.09 -29.91
C ARG A 448 16.18 -1.79 -31.35
N LEU A 449 16.81 -2.46 -32.32
CA LEU A 449 16.51 -2.32 -33.74
C LEU A 449 15.12 -2.86 -34.06
N ASP A 450 14.75 -4.03 -33.53
CA ASP A 450 13.43 -4.64 -33.72
C ASP A 450 12.30 -3.77 -33.16
N LEU A 451 12.55 -3.05 -32.07
CA LEU A 451 11.61 -2.12 -31.45
C LEU A 451 11.60 -0.73 -32.10
N SER A 452 12.48 -0.46 -33.06
CA SER A 452 12.61 0.88 -33.65
C SER A 452 11.44 1.22 -34.57
N PRO A 453 10.72 2.34 -34.33
CA PRO A 453 9.63 2.78 -35.20
C PRO A 453 10.11 3.29 -36.57
N ILE A 454 11.41 3.56 -36.73
CA ILE A 454 11.99 4.15 -37.94
C ILE A 454 13.05 3.25 -38.59
N GLY A 455 13.21 2.00 -38.13
CA GLY A 455 14.18 1.05 -38.67
C GLY A 455 15.64 1.45 -38.45
N LYS A 456 15.92 2.32 -37.48
CA LYS A 456 17.28 2.74 -37.09
C LYS A 456 17.48 2.60 -35.59
N LEU A 457 18.66 2.16 -35.19
CA LEU A 457 19.05 2.13 -33.78
C LEU A 457 19.00 3.55 -33.20
N ASP A 458 18.41 3.65 -32.02
CA ASP A 458 18.43 4.87 -31.21
C ASP A 458 19.46 4.82 -30.09
N ARG A 459 19.94 3.63 -29.73
CA ARG A 459 21.15 3.41 -28.93
C ARG A 459 21.88 2.18 -29.47
N SER A 460 23.20 2.14 -29.28
CA SER A 460 24.01 0.97 -29.60
C SER A 460 24.95 0.62 -28.46
N ASN A 461 25.37 -0.64 -28.41
CA ASN A 461 26.30 -1.15 -27.41
C ASN A 461 27.68 -0.51 -27.56
N ALA A 462 28.05 -0.18 -28.80
CA ALA A 462 29.29 0.51 -29.14
C ALA A 462 29.29 1.96 -28.63
N GLU A 463 28.20 2.71 -28.86
CA GLU A 463 28.09 4.08 -28.35
C GLU A 463 28.08 4.09 -26.82
N SER A 464 27.31 3.20 -26.19
CA SER A 464 27.31 3.06 -24.73
C SER A 464 28.71 2.70 -24.18
N ALA A 465 29.56 2.01 -24.96
CA ALA A 465 30.93 1.70 -24.55
C ALA A 465 31.79 2.97 -24.47
N GLU A 466 31.62 3.92 -25.40
CA GLU A 466 32.35 5.21 -25.37
C GLU A 466 31.96 6.05 -24.16
N TYR A 467 30.67 6.13 -23.82
CA TYR A 467 30.22 6.81 -22.58
C TYR A 467 30.69 6.07 -21.33
N GLY A 468 30.73 4.73 -21.37
CA GLY A 468 31.34 3.91 -20.33
C GLY A 468 32.82 4.22 -20.12
N ARG A 469 33.60 4.33 -21.19
CA ARG A 469 35.02 4.71 -21.16
C ARG A 469 35.19 6.11 -20.56
N VAL A 470 34.43 7.10 -21.02
CA VAL A 470 34.50 8.46 -20.45
C VAL A 470 34.10 8.50 -18.97
N CYS A 471 33.09 7.73 -18.56
CA CYS A 471 32.69 7.61 -17.16
C CYS A 471 33.84 7.05 -16.29
N ILE A 472 34.56 6.02 -16.78
CA ILE A 472 35.72 5.43 -16.10
C ILE A 472 36.89 6.44 -16.02
N GLU A 473 37.20 7.14 -17.11
CA GLU A 473 38.24 8.18 -17.13
C GLU A 473 37.94 9.32 -16.15
N GLU A 474 36.68 9.74 -16.07
CA GLU A 474 36.27 10.77 -15.12
C GLU A 474 36.26 10.28 -13.68
N ALA A 475 35.88 9.03 -13.43
CA ALA A 475 36.02 8.44 -12.11
C ALA A 475 37.48 8.49 -11.63
N ALA A 476 38.42 8.10 -12.50
CA ALA A 476 39.85 8.18 -12.22
C ALA A 476 40.35 9.61 -12.01
N THR A 477 39.94 10.55 -12.89
CA THR A 477 40.30 11.96 -12.80
C THR A 477 39.79 12.61 -11.52
N LEU A 478 38.56 12.27 -11.12
CA LEU A 478 37.94 12.78 -9.91
C LEU A 478 38.42 12.05 -8.66
N GLY A 479 39.02 10.86 -8.78
CA GLY A 479 39.39 10.02 -7.64
C GLY A 479 38.16 9.49 -6.89
N VAL A 480 37.18 8.97 -7.64
CA VAL A 480 36.00 8.27 -7.12
C VAL A 480 35.97 6.83 -7.66
N SER A 481 35.27 5.93 -6.97
CA SER A 481 35.14 4.54 -7.42
C SER A 481 34.19 4.44 -8.62
N VAL A 482 34.36 3.39 -9.43
CA VAL A 482 33.50 3.12 -10.58
C VAL A 482 33.15 1.63 -10.69
N LEU A 483 31.89 1.35 -11.00
CA LEU A 483 31.40 0.04 -11.40
C LEU A 483 31.17 0.02 -12.91
N ASN A 484 31.93 -0.80 -13.62
CA ASN A 484 31.80 -0.94 -15.06
C ASN A 484 30.65 -1.89 -15.45
N MET A 485 29.42 -1.41 -15.32
CA MET A 485 28.22 -2.19 -15.63
C MET A 485 28.13 -2.57 -17.10
N HIS A 486 28.66 -1.75 -18.01
CA HIS A 486 28.80 -2.12 -19.43
C HIS A 486 29.57 -3.44 -19.62
N GLN A 487 30.72 -3.58 -18.94
CA GLN A 487 31.53 -4.79 -19.00
C GLN A 487 30.85 -5.97 -18.32
N VAL A 488 30.18 -5.75 -17.17
CA VAL A 488 29.41 -6.80 -16.47
C VAL A 488 28.41 -7.45 -17.43
N PHE A 489 27.58 -6.66 -18.10
CA PHE A 489 26.58 -7.20 -19.02
C PHE A 489 27.22 -7.85 -20.25
N ASN A 490 28.31 -7.30 -20.81
CA ASN A 490 28.99 -7.86 -21.98
C ASN A 490 29.82 -9.12 -21.68
N ALA A 491 30.16 -9.38 -20.41
CA ALA A 491 30.79 -10.62 -20.00
C ALA A 491 29.82 -11.82 -19.98
N LEU A 492 28.51 -11.56 -19.96
CA LEU A 492 27.49 -12.61 -20.03
C LEU A 492 27.40 -13.21 -21.44
N PRO A 493 27.06 -14.51 -21.56
CA PRO A 493 26.64 -15.09 -22.83
C PRO A 493 25.50 -14.28 -23.45
N ALA A 494 25.47 -14.12 -24.78
CA ALA A 494 24.52 -13.25 -25.47
C ALA A 494 23.05 -13.53 -25.10
N GLN A 495 22.68 -14.81 -24.96
CA GLN A 495 21.34 -15.23 -24.54
C GLN A 495 21.02 -14.82 -23.09
N GLU A 496 22.00 -14.89 -22.20
CA GLU A 496 21.84 -14.48 -20.81
C GLU A 496 21.72 -12.97 -20.68
N ARG A 497 22.55 -12.22 -21.41
CA ARG A 497 22.46 -10.76 -21.50
C ARG A 497 21.09 -10.33 -21.99
N ALA A 498 20.59 -10.96 -23.05
CA ALA A 498 19.25 -10.69 -23.58
C ALA A 498 18.15 -10.99 -22.54
N ALA A 499 18.27 -12.07 -21.77
CA ALA A 499 17.30 -12.39 -20.71
C ALA A 499 17.28 -11.38 -19.55
N CYS A 500 18.33 -10.57 -19.40
CA CYS A 500 18.41 -9.52 -18.38
C CYS A 500 17.72 -8.20 -18.79
N GLN A 501 17.35 -8.02 -20.06
CA GLN A 501 16.78 -6.76 -20.57
C GLN A 501 15.48 -7.00 -21.35
N HIS A 502 14.40 -6.27 -21.02
CA HIS A 502 13.10 -6.52 -21.65
C HIS A 502 12.90 -5.77 -22.98
N ASP A 503 13.57 -4.63 -23.15
CA ASP A 503 13.55 -3.83 -24.38
C ASP A 503 14.96 -3.60 -24.95
N GLY A 504 15.93 -4.36 -24.47
CA GLY A 504 17.34 -4.23 -24.84
C GLY A 504 18.11 -3.13 -24.10
N LEU A 505 17.48 -2.46 -23.13
CA LEU A 505 18.11 -1.52 -22.20
C LEU A 505 17.65 -1.76 -20.76
N HIS A 506 16.35 -1.67 -20.51
CA HIS A 506 15.72 -1.75 -19.20
C HIS A 506 15.62 -3.18 -18.67
N LEU A 507 15.71 -3.32 -17.36
CA LEU A 507 16.03 -4.58 -16.69
C LEU A 507 14.78 -5.47 -16.49
N THR A 508 14.93 -6.77 -16.77
CA THR A 508 14.00 -7.81 -16.29
C THR A 508 14.25 -8.12 -14.82
N THR A 509 13.49 -9.03 -14.22
CA THR A 509 13.81 -9.56 -12.88
C THR A 509 15.20 -10.17 -12.80
N LYS A 510 15.65 -10.87 -13.85
CA LYS A 510 17.02 -11.41 -13.89
C LYS A 510 18.05 -10.29 -13.94
N GLY A 511 17.82 -9.26 -14.74
CA GLY A 511 18.73 -8.11 -14.83
C GLY A 511 18.81 -7.31 -13.53
N ASN A 512 17.68 -7.11 -12.85
CA ASN A 512 17.65 -6.43 -11.57
C ASN A 512 18.39 -7.20 -10.47
N ALA A 513 18.26 -8.53 -10.43
CA ALA A 513 19.00 -9.36 -9.49
C ALA A 513 20.52 -9.23 -9.69
N LEU A 514 20.99 -9.37 -10.94
CA LEU A 514 22.40 -9.18 -11.29
C LEU A 514 22.92 -7.80 -10.87
N VAL A 515 22.17 -6.74 -11.17
CA VAL A 515 22.57 -5.37 -10.84
C VAL A 515 22.64 -5.17 -9.33
N ALA A 516 21.69 -5.71 -8.56
CA ALA A 516 21.73 -5.61 -7.10
C ALA A 516 22.97 -6.31 -6.52
N ASP A 517 23.32 -7.49 -7.02
CA ASP A 517 24.50 -8.24 -6.60
C ASP A 517 25.79 -7.48 -6.93
N GLU A 518 25.91 -6.97 -8.15
CA GLU A 518 27.11 -6.26 -8.62
C GLU A 518 27.29 -4.90 -7.93
N VAL A 519 26.20 -4.16 -7.71
CA VAL A 519 26.25 -2.90 -6.93
C VAL A 519 26.59 -3.18 -5.47
N GLY A 520 26.01 -4.21 -4.87
CA GLY A 520 26.34 -4.64 -3.50
C GLY A 520 27.81 -5.03 -3.37
N ALA A 521 28.31 -5.88 -4.27
CA ALA A 521 29.71 -6.31 -4.30
C ALA A 521 30.68 -5.15 -4.56
N ALA A 522 30.31 -4.18 -5.40
CA ALA A 522 31.10 -2.98 -5.62
C ALA A 522 31.17 -2.12 -4.36
N ILE A 523 30.05 -1.91 -3.67
CA ILE A 523 30.04 -1.17 -2.40
C ILE A 523 30.92 -1.86 -1.36
N GLU A 524 30.82 -3.20 -1.26
CA GLU A 524 31.65 -4.01 -0.36
C GLU A 524 33.15 -3.89 -0.64
N ARG A 525 33.53 -3.98 -1.91
CA ARG A 525 34.92 -3.93 -2.37
C ARG A 525 35.54 -2.53 -2.22
N GLU A 526 34.80 -1.50 -2.61
CA GLU A 526 35.32 -0.14 -2.71
C GLU A 526 35.24 0.61 -1.37
N PHE A 527 34.29 0.26 -0.51
CA PHE A 527 34.05 0.94 0.78
C PHE A 527 34.02 -0.03 1.98
N PRO A 528 35.05 -0.88 2.18
CA PRO A 528 35.03 -1.94 3.20
C PRO A 528 34.95 -1.40 4.63
N ALA A 529 35.46 -0.19 4.89
CA ALA A 529 35.33 0.46 6.19
C ALA A 529 33.88 0.80 6.56
N LEU A 530 33.01 0.97 5.56
CA LEU A 530 31.58 1.26 5.74
C LEU A 530 30.75 -0.01 5.91
N MET A 531 31.22 -1.16 5.40
CA MET A 531 30.50 -2.44 5.49
C MET A 531 30.21 -2.87 6.91
N LYS A 532 31.17 -2.68 7.83
CA LYS A 532 30.95 -2.99 9.25
C LYS A 532 29.75 -2.21 9.83
N GLN A 533 29.46 -1.02 9.32
CA GLN A 533 28.29 -0.24 9.73
C GLN A 533 27.03 -0.68 9.00
N LEU A 534 27.12 -1.02 7.70
CA LEU A 534 26.00 -1.50 6.89
C LEU A 534 25.48 -2.88 7.30
N ASP A 535 26.29 -3.69 7.99
CA ASP A 535 25.88 -5.02 8.48
C ASP A 535 25.49 -5.03 9.97
N THR A 536 25.61 -3.89 10.66
CA THR A 536 25.23 -3.79 12.07
C THR A 536 23.77 -3.41 12.21
N TRP A 537 22.96 -4.27 12.84
CA TRP A 537 21.58 -3.94 13.19
C TRP A 537 21.55 -2.83 14.24
N GLU A 538 20.73 -1.80 14.01
CA GLU A 538 20.61 -0.67 14.95
C GLU A 538 19.94 -1.06 16.28
N HIS A 539 19.16 -2.14 16.27
CA HIS A 539 18.44 -2.64 17.44
C HIS A 539 18.77 -4.11 17.69
N PRO A 540 18.86 -4.51 18.98
CA PRO A 540 19.16 -5.89 19.37
C PRO A 540 18.14 -6.86 18.75
N ASP A 541 18.56 -8.12 18.62
CA ASP A 541 17.65 -9.18 18.24
C ASP A 541 16.55 -9.31 19.32
N PHE A 542 15.34 -9.70 18.92
CA PHE A 542 14.24 -9.80 19.87
C PHE A 542 14.48 -10.91 20.91
N LEU A 543 15.28 -11.93 20.59
CA LEU A 543 15.69 -12.98 21.51
C LEU A 543 16.66 -12.45 22.58
N ASP A 544 17.54 -11.51 22.24
CA ASP A 544 18.44 -10.86 23.19
C ASP A 544 17.65 -10.01 24.20
N LEU A 545 16.60 -9.32 23.72
CA LEU A 545 15.68 -8.58 24.59
C LEU A 545 14.91 -9.51 25.53
N MET A 546 14.42 -10.64 25.03
CA MET A 546 13.74 -11.65 25.84
C MET A 546 14.67 -12.27 26.88
N ALA A 547 15.92 -12.59 26.51
CA ALA A 547 16.92 -13.11 27.44
C ALA A 547 17.28 -12.10 28.54
N ALA A 548 17.39 -10.81 28.17
CA ALA A 548 17.64 -9.73 29.12
C ALA A 548 16.47 -9.49 30.08
N ASP A 549 15.22 -9.67 29.62
CA ASP A 549 14.04 -9.57 30.47
C ASP A 549 13.87 -10.81 31.37
N ALA A 550 14.20 -12.00 30.88
CA ALA A 550 14.23 -13.23 31.68
C ALA A 550 15.33 -13.21 32.75
N ALA A 551 16.47 -12.56 32.49
CA ALA A 551 17.55 -12.39 33.47
C ALA A 551 17.26 -11.34 34.56
N LYS A 552 16.20 -10.53 34.40
CA LYS A 552 15.73 -9.55 35.38
C LYS A 552 14.58 -10.05 36.26
N GLN A 553 14.03 -11.22 35.96
CA GLN A 553 13.06 -11.95 36.78
C GLN A 553 13.82 -12.96 37.65
#